data_AF-A0A7X6JZ13-F1
#
_entry.id   AF-A0A7X6JZ13-F1
#
_cell.length_a   1.000
_cell.length_b   1.000
_cell.length_c   1.000
_cell.angle_alpha   90.00
_cell.angle_beta   90.00
_cell.angle_gamma   90.00
#
_symmetry.space_group_name_H-M   'P 1'
#
loop_
_entity.id
_entity.type
_entity.pdbx_description
1 polymer ?
#
loop_
_entity_poly.entity_id
_entity_poly.type
_entity_poly.pdbx_seq_one_letter_code
_entity_poly.pdbx_strand_id
1 'polypeptide(L)'
;MRVSPRTVPLPRPAGLPGSHAPERSPRPAQRSNWAMPRLHWDGQPRAPRWSAAVMGALRSHGAPLLDVVPRDIADWCPAYPQAGRGQRAAFWAGLISALAWHESTHRPRAIGGGGLWFGLVQIAPSTARWRGCEVGSGEALLDGVANLRCGVRIMAATVPRDGVVAEGMRGVAADWGPFHSSRKREDMRNWVRSQDYCQSRTRPAMRPDRPAPDAPLLVMAGSPR
;
A
#
# COMPACT_ATOMS: atom_id res chain seq x y z
N MET A 1 -18.54 40.92 -37.07
CA MET A 1 -17.34 40.67 -36.23
C MET A 1 -16.39 39.76 -37.00
N ARG A 2 -15.22 40.25 -37.43
CA ARG A 2 -14.21 39.45 -38.14
C ARG A 2 -13.27 38.82 -37.10
N VAL A 3 -13.04 37.52 -37.22
CA VAL A 3 -12.11 36.76 -36.38
C VAL A 3 -10.70 36.93 -36.94
N SER A 4 -9.78 37.49 -36.15
CA SER A 4 -8.35 37.55 -36.51
C SER A 4 -7.72 36.16 -36.43
N PRO A 5 -6.90 35.75 -37.42
CA PRO A 5 -6.17 34.50 -37.33
C PRO A 5 -5.08 34.59 -36.26
N ARG A 6 -5.00 33.57 -35.40
CA ARG A 6 -3.91 33.40 -34.43
C ARG A 6 -2.64 32.99 -35.17
N THR A 7 -1.62 33.84 -35.12
CA THR A 7 -0.25 33.52 -35.53
C THR A 7 0.35 32.51 -34.55
N VAL A 8 0.73 31.33 -35.04
CA VAL A 8 1.51 30.36 -34.26
C VAL A 8 2.97 30.82 -34.27
N PRO A 9 3.62 31.00 -33.10
CA PRO A 9 5.03 31.37 -33.06
C PRO A 9 5.89 30.25 -33.64
N LEU A 10 6.83 30.60 -34.53
CA LEU A 10 7.83 29.66 -35.02
C LEU A 10 8.72 29.17 -33.86
N PRO A 11 9.14 27.89 -33.85
CA PRO A 11 10.06 27.39 -32.85
C PRO A 11 11.39 28.13 -32.94
N ARG A 12 11.91 28.55 -31.78
CA ARG A 12 13.25 29.14 -31.65
C ARG A 12 14.31 28.14 -32.12
N PRO A 13 15.34 28.58 -32.88
CA PRO A 13 16.45 27.70 -33.22
C PRO A 13 17.13 27.21 -31.94
N ALA A 14 17.44 25.92 -31.89
CA ALA A 14 18.13 25.31 -30.77
C ALA A 14 19.47 26.02 -30.57
N GLY A 15 19.66 26.66 -29.42
CA GLY A 15 20.96 27.22 -29.04
C GLY A 15 22.00 26.11 -28.94
N LEU A 16 23.27 26.46 -29.20
CA LEU A 16 24.41 25.56 -29.07
C LEU A 16 24.40 24.92 -27.66
N PRO A 17 24.57 23.59 -27.54
CA PRO A 17 24.55 22.92 -26.24
C PRO A 17 25.67 23.48 -25.36
N GLY A 18 25.31 24.00 -24.17
CA GLY A 18 26.29 24.44 -23.19
C GLY A 18 27.16 23.28 -22.73
N SER A 19 28.43 23.56 -22.42
CA SER A 19 29.50 22.60 -22.06
C SER A 19 29.20 21.64 -20.90
N HIS A 20 28.05 21.75 -20.25
CA HIS A 20 27.64 20.96 -19.09
C HIS A 20 26.34 20.15 -19.32
N ALA A 21 25.74 20.22 -20.51
CA ALA A 21 24.56 19.41 -20.80
C ALA A 21 24.98 17.96 -21.12
N PRO A 22 24.40 16.95 -20.45
CA PRO A 22 24.71 15.56 -20.78
C PRO A 22 24.24 15.23 -22.20
N GLU A 23 25.11 14.58 -22.98
CA GLU A 23 24.85 14.20 -24.39
C GLU A 23 23.60 13.34 -24.56
N ARG A 24 23.20 12.61 -23.50
CA ARG A 24 21.92 11.91 -23.40
C ARG A 24 21.32 12.15 -22.03
N SER A 25 20.09 12.66 -21.99
CA SER A 25 19.28 12.59 -20.78
C SER A 25 18.70 11.18 -20.66
N PRO A 26 19.11 10.36 -19.68
CA PRO A 26 18.46 9.08 -19.46
C PRO A 26 16.97 9.33 -19.17
N ARG A 27 16.10 8.65 -19.91
CA ARG A 27 14.66 8.68 -19.64
C ARG A 27 14.45 8.17 -18.21
N PRO A 28 13.71 8.89 -17.34
CA PRO A 28 13.40 8.40 -16.01
C PRO A 28 12.79 6.99 -16.12
N ALA A 29 13.31 6.05 -15.33
CA ALA A 29 12.71 4.73 -15.25
C ALA A 29 11.22 4.87 -14.91
N GLN A 30 10.35 4.17 -15.66
CA GLN A 30 8.92 4.19 -15.39
C GLN A 30 8.70 3.66 -13.96
N ARG A 31 8.16 4.51 -13.08
CA ARG A 31 7.79 4.07 -11.74
C ARG A 31 6.74 2.97 -11.88
N SER A 32 6.92 1.88 -11.13
CA SER A 32 5.89 0.84 -11.07
C SER A 32 4.59 1.47 -10.57
N ASN A 33 3.57 1.45 -11.43
CA ASN A 33 2.28 2.07 -11.11
C ASN A 33 1.49 1.08 -10.24
N TRP A 34 1.69 1.14 -8.93
CA TRP A 34 0.88 0.35 -7.99
C TRP A 34 -0.53 0.93 -7.95
N ALA A 35 -1.53 0.09 -8.19
CA ALA A 35 -2.93 0.46 -7.99
C ALA A 35 -3.13 0.91 -6.53
N MET A 36 -3.94 1.94 -6.33
CA MET A 36 -4.37 2.32 -4.98
C MET A 36 -5.36 1.27 -4.48
N PRO A 37 -5.06 0.60 -3.35
CA PRO A 37 -5.95 -0.41 -2.82
C PRO A 37 -7.17 0.23 -2.14
N ARG A 38 -8.22 -0.57 -1.98
CA ARG A 38 -9.28 -0.26 -1.01
C ARG A 38 -8.71 -0.30 0.40
N LEU A 39 -8.91 0.76 1.17
CA LEU A 39 -8.43 0.90 2.55
C LEU A 39 -9.61 1.12 3.51
N HIS A 40 -9.42 0.75 4.77
CA HIS A 40 -10.47 0.80 5.78
C HIS A 40 -10.98 2.23 6.03
N TRP A 41 -10.16 3.23 5.74
CA TRP A 41 -10.49 4.65 5.90
C TRP A 41 -11.08 5.30 4.65
N ASP A 42 -11.37 4.59 3.55
CA ASP A 42 -11.74 5.22 2.27
C ASP A 42 -12.95 6.16 2.34
N GLY A 43 -13.81 6.02 3.35
CA GLY A 43 -14.91 6.96 3.63
C GLY A 43 -14.49 8.29 4.28
N GLN A 44 -13.21 8.46 4.63
CA GLN A 44 -12.71 9.63 5.33
C GLN A 44 -12.31 10.74 4.35
N PRO A 45 -12.57 12.03 4.64
CA PRO A 45 -12.19 13.15 3.76
C PRO A 45 -10.69 13.21 3.44
N ARG A 46 -9.85 12.70 4.34
CA ARG A 46 -8.38 12.70 4.20
C ARG A 46 -7.82 11.39 3.64
N ALA A 47 -8.67 10.41 3.31
CA ALA A 47 -8.26 9.10 2.83
C ALA A 47 -7.23 9.16 1.69
N PRO A 48 -7.40 9.96 0.63
CA PRO A 48 -6.42 9.99 -0.48
C PRO A 48 -5.01 10.39 -0.03
N ARG A 49 -4.89 11.33 0.91
CA ARG A 49 -3.59 11.77 1.46
C ARG A 49 -2.95 10.68 2.32
N TRP A 50 -3.73 9.99 3.14
CA TRP A 50 -3.25 8.88 3.97
C TRP A 50 -2.82 7.68 3.13
N SER A 51 -3.63 7.30 2.14
CA SER A 51 -3.32 6.23 1.19
C SER A 51 -2.02 6.53 0.43
N ALA A 52 -1.88 7.75 -0.10
CA ALA A 52 -0.66 8.18 -0.79
C ALA A 52 0.57 8.18 0.14
N ALA A 53 0.42 8.60 1.39
CA ALA A 53 1.50 8.61 2.38
C ALA A 53 2.00 7.20 2.72
N VAL A 54 1.08 6.26 2.99
CA VAL A 54 1.45 4.87 3.31
C VAL A 54 2.04 4.17 2.11
N MET A 55 1.40 4.27 0.94
CA MET A 55 1.92 3.66 -0.29
C MET A 55 3.26 4.26 -0.70
N GLY A 56 3.47 5.56 -0.47
CA GLY A 56 4.75 6.22 -0.66
C GLY A 56 5.83 5.71 0.29
N ALA A 57 5.52 5.57 1.58
CA ALA A 57 6.43 5.01 2.58
C ALA A 57 6.80 3.55 2.29
N LEU A 58 5.84 2.72 1.86
CA LEU A 58 6.09 1.33 1.47
C LEU A 58 6.99 1.19 0.23
N ARG A 59 7.01 2.20 -0.65
CA ARG A 59 7.97 2.25 -1.76
C ARG A 59 9.39 2.62 -1.32
N SER A 60 9.54 3.30 -0.20
CA SER A 60 10.83 3.79 0.29
C SER A 60 11.28 3.01 1.53
N HIS A 61 11.22 3.61 2.71
CA HIS A 61 11.73 3.03 3.95
C HIS A 61 10.92 1.85 4.47
N GLY A 62 9.72 1.62 3.92
CA GLY A 62 8.89 0.44 4.18
C GLY A 62 9.18 -0.75 3.26
N ALA A 63 10.08 -0.62 2.28
CA ALA A 63 10.38 -1.67 1.32
C ALA A 63 10.68 -3.06 1.93
N PRO A 64 11.40 -3.19 3.08
CA PRO A 64 11.65 -4.49 3.70
C PRO A 64 10.40 -5.30 4.06
N LEU A 65 9.26 -4.64 4.31
CA LEU A 65 7.98 -5.32 4.55
C LEU A 65 7.52 -6.15 3.34
N LEU A 66 7.90 -5.71 2.14
CA LEU A 66 7.47 -6.32 0.87
C LEU A 66 8.35 -7.54 0.51
N ASP A 67 9.55 -7.60 1.07
CA ASP A 67 10.58 -8.60 0.78
C ASP A 67 10.45 -9.86 1.65
N VAL A 68 9.73 -9.76 2.77
CA VAL A 68 9.48 -10.87 3.67
C VAL A 68 8.14 -11.55 3.40
N VAL A 69 8.10 -12.87 3.64
CA VAL A 69 6.87 -13.65 3.71
C VAL A 69 6.72 -14.09 5.17
N PRO A 70 5.88 -13.41 5.97
CA PRO A 70 5.68 -13.77 7.38
C PRO A 70 5.15 -15.20 7.55
N ARG A 71 5.54 -15.90 8.62
CA ARG A 71 5.13 -17.31 8.84
C ARG A 71 3.62 -17.48 9.02
N ASP A 72 2.97 -16.50 9.64
CA ASP A 72 1.52 -16.44 9.88
C ASP A 72 0.75 -15.78 8.73
N ILE A 73 1.39 -15.47 7.60
CA ILE A 73 0.74 -14.71 6.52
C ILE A 73 -0.46 -15.43 5.92
N ALA A 74 -0.51 -16.77 5.97
CA ALA A 74 -1.64 -17.54 5.48
C ALA A 74 -2.93 -17.24 6.25
N ASP A 75 -2.84 -16.83 7.53
CA ASP A 75 -3.98 -16.43 8.35
C ASP A 75 -4.46 -15.02 7.99
N TRP A 76 -3.55 -14.14 7.60
CA TRP A 76 -3.81 -12.74 7.28
C TRP A 76 -4.20 -12.51 5.81
N CYS A 77 -3.51 -13.15 4.88
CA CYS A 77 -3.59 -12.90 3.45
C CYS A 77 -3.08 -14.11 2.64
N PRO A 78 -3.94 -15.09 2.32
CA PRO A 78 -3.53 -16.33 1.63
C PRO A 78 -2.82 -16.12 0.30
N ALA A 79 -3.18 -15.08 -0.46
CA ALA A 79 -2.56 -14.77 -1.75
C ALA A 79 -1.19 -14.07 -1.65
N TYR A 80 -0.77 -13.65 -0.45
CA TYR A 80 0.45 -12.86 -0.26
C TYR A 80 1.74 -13.54 -0.75
N PRO A 81 1.96 -14.86 -0.56
CA PRO A 81 3.20 -15.48 -1.02
C PRO A 81 3.40 -15.39 -2.53
N GLN A 82 2.32 -15.45 -3.31
CA GLN A 82 2.36 -15.31 -4.78
C GLN A 82 2.21 -13.85 -5.25
N ALA A 83 1.93 -12.92 -4.34
CA ALA A 83 1.68 -11.52 -4.65
C ALA A 83 2.95 -10.78 -5.07
N GLY A 84 2.83 -9.94 -6.09
CA GLY A 84 3.88 -8.97 -6.45
C GLY A 84 3.97 -7.82 -5.44
N ARG A 85 5.05 -7.02 -5.50
CA ARG A 85 5.32 -5.92 -4.54
C ARG A 85 4.14 -4.97 -4.34
N GLY A 86 3.40 -4.64 -5.40
CA GLY A 86 2.23 -3.75 -5.32
C GLY A 86 1.08 -4.34 -4.50
N GLN A 87 0.77 -5.63 -4.66
CA GLN A 87 -0.25 -6.33 -3.86
C GLN A 87 0.21 -6.55 -2.41
N ARG A 88 1.51 -6.82 -2.20
CA ARG A 88 2.09 -6.86 -0.85
C ARG A 88 2.00 -5.51 -0.14
N ALA A 89 2.26 -4.42 -0.86
CA ALA A 89 2.07 -3.08 -0.33
C ALA A 89 0.60 -2.78 -0.02
N ALA A 90 -0.32 -3.25 -0.86
CA ALA A 90 -1.75 -3.16 -0.59
C ALA A 90 -2.16 -3.88 0.71
N PHE A 91 -1.61 -5.07 0.96
CA PHE A 91 -1.81 -5.78 2.23
C PHE A 91 -1.38 -4.93 3.44
N TRP A 92 -0.14 -4.43 3.44
CA TRP A 92 0.36 -3.65 4.57
C TRP A 92 -0.39 -2.33 4.74
N ALA A 93 -0.73 -1.64 3.64
CA ALA A 93 -1.56 -0.44 3.69
C ALA A 93 -2.94 -0.74 4.27
N GLY A 94 -3.54 -1.86 3.88
CA GLY A 94 -4.79 -2.37 4.42
C GLY A 94 -4.72 -2.59 5.93
N LEU A 95 -3.72 -3.33 6.39
CA LEU A 95 -3.50 -3.60 7.81
C LEU A 95 -3.32 -2.31 8.62
N ILE A 96 -2.50 -1.38 8.13
CA ILE A 96 -2.29 -0.07 8.77
C ILE A 96 -3.60 0.72 8.86
N SER A 97 -4.43 0.68 7.81
CA SER A 97 -5.71 1.40 7.79
C SER A 97 -6.73 0.82 8.78
N ALA A 98 -6.75 -0.51 8.95
CA ALA A 98 -7.57 -1.18 9.94
C ALA A 98 -7.03 -0.96 11.37
N LEU A 99 -5.71 -0.98 11.55
CA LEU A 99 -5.07 -0.63 12.82
C LEU A 99 -5.44 0.78 13.28
N ALA A 100 -5.39 1.76 12.37
CA ALA A 100 -5.77 3.14 12.69
C ALA A 100 -7.22 3.28 13.16
N TRP A 101 -8.13 2.38 12.74
CA TRP A 101 -9.49 2.32 13.29
C TRP A 101 -9.48 1.87 14.76
N HIS A 102 -8.73 0.81 15.08
CA HIS A 102 -8.67 0.24 16.42
C HIS A 102 -7.87 1.05 17.44
N GLU A 103 -6.99 1.92 16.94
CA GLU A 103 -6.16 2.84 17.74
C GLU A 103 -6.84 4.21 17.95
N SER A 104 -7.39 4.80 16.90
CA SER A 104 -7.88 6.19 16.94
C SER A 104 -9.29 6.40 16.39
N THR A 105 -9.93 5.36 15.85
CA THR A 105 -11.19 5.50 15.10
C THR A 105 -10.99 6.45 13.90
N HIS A 106 -9.81 6.39 13.26
CA HIS A 106 -9.36 7.30 12.20
C HIS A 106 -9.31 8.78 12.59
N ARG A 107 -9.16 9.10 13.88
CA ARG A 107 -9.01 10.49 14.35
C ARG A 107 -7.52 10.87 14.39
N PRO A 108 -7.03 11.71 13.46
CA PRO A 108 -5.61 12.02 13.38
C PRO A 108 -5.09 12.84 14.55
N ARG A 109 -5.96 13.52 15.30
CA ARG A 109 -5.58 14.27 16.50
C ARG A 109 -5.84 13.50 17.81
N ALA A 110 -6.03 12.18 17.74
CA ALA A 110 -6.26 11.38 18.94
C ALA A 110 -5.01 11.35 19.82
N ILE A 111 -5.22 11.54 21.12
CA ILE A 111 -4.20 11.40 22.16
C ILE A 111 -4.71 10.34 23.14
N GLY A 112 -3.95 9.27 23.34
CA GLY A 112 -4.32 8.14 24.17
C GLY A 112 -3.32 7.85 25.29
N GLY A 113 -3.66 6.85 26.11
CA GLY A 113 -2.83 6.38 27.23
C GLY A 113 -2.41 7.49 28.19
N GLY A 114 -3.32 8.41 28.53
CA GLY A 114 -3.03 9.51 29.47
C GLY A 114 -2.11 10.60 28.91
N GLY A 115 -2.00 10.76 27.59
CA GLY A 115 -1.14 11.78 26.97
C GLY A 115 0.17 11.24 26.38
N LEU A 116 0.33 9.92 26.31
CA LEU A 116 1.59 9.28 25.94
C LEU A 116 1.67 8.88 24.46
N TRP A 117 0.51 8.64 23.81
CA TRP A 117 0.44 8.10 22.46
C TRP A 117 -0.38 9.01 21.55
N PHE A 118 0.10 9.22 20.33
CA PHE A 118 -0.37 10.30 19.46
C PHE A 118 -0.75 9.80 18.07
N GLY A 119 -1.82 10.38 17.54
CA GLY A 119 -2.20 10.29 16.14
C GLY A 119 -2.93 9.00 15.74
N LEU A 120 -2.96 8.75 14.44
CA LEU A 120 -3.79 7.71 13.82
C LEU A 120 -3.48 6.31 14.34
N VAL A 121 -2.20 5.99 14.50
CA VAL A 121 -1.73 4.69 14.98
C VAL A 121 -1.03 4.80 16.34
N GLN A 122 -1.37 5.83 17.13
CA GLN A 122 -1.00 5.96 18.55
C GLN A 122 0.49 5.67 18.82
N ILE A 123 1.38 6.53 18.31
CA ILE A 123 2.83 6.38 18.47
C ILE A 123 3.33 7.27 19.62
N ALA A 124 4.24 6.75 20.44
CA ALA A 124 4.91 7.53 21.47
C ALA A 124 6.06 8.36 20.88
N PRO A 125 6.28 9.62 21.33
CA PRO A 125 7.37 10.45 20.85
C PRO A 125 8.76 9.81 21.03
N SER A 126 8.98 9.08 22.13
CA SER A 126 10.23 8.35 22.37
C SER A 126 10.48 7.27 21.33
N THR A 127 9.47 6.45 21.00
CA THR A 127 9.54 5.42 19.96
C THR A 127 9.84 6.05 18.60
N ALA A 128 9.15 7.15 18.27
CA ALA A 128 9.38 7.85 17.00
C ALA A 128 10.84 8.33 16.85
N ARG A 129 11.42 8.92 17.91
CA ARG A 129 12.83 9.32 17.92
C ARG A 129 13.78 8.12 17.83
N TRP A 130 13.52 7.07 18.62
CA TRP A 130 14.36 5.87 18.62
C TRP A 130 14.38 5.17 17.25
N ARG A 131 13.26 5.18 16.53
CA ARG A 131 13.17 4.66 15.15
C ARG A 131 13.65 5.65 14.09
N GLY A 132 14.08 6.84 14.48
CA GLY A 132 14.51 7.89 13.56
C GLY A 132 13.41 8.35 12.60
N CYS A 133 12.17 8.47 13.09
CA CYS A 133 11.08 9.06 12.30
C CYS A 133 11.34 10.54 12.01
N GLU A 134 10.72 11.04 10.94
CA GLU A 134 10.80 12.47 10.53
C GLU A 134 10.30 13.41 11.63
N VAL A 135 9.34 12.95 12.43
CA VAL A 135 8.78 13.66 13.58
C VAL A 135 9.07 12.90 14.87
N GLY A 136 9.30 13.65 15.96
CA GLY A 136 9.68 13.08 17.26
C GLY A 136 9.00 13.72 18.47
N SER A 137 8.03 14.61 18.27
CA SER A 137 7.21 15.24 19.32
C SER A 137 5.76 14.78 19.22
N GLY A 138 5.01 14.88 20.33
CA GLY A 138 3.59 14.51 20.36
C GLY A 138 2.76 15.35 19.39
N GLU A 139 2.95 16.67 19.40
CA GLU A 139 2.26 17.60 18.50
C GLU A 139 2.51 17.26 17.02
N ALA A 140 3.75 16.98 16.64
CA ALA A 140 4.08 16.63 15.27
C ALA A 140 3.52 15.26 14.86
N LEU A 141 3.30 14.35 15.80
CA LEU A 141 2.63 13.06 15.57
C LEU A 141 1.11 13.18 15.39
N LEU A 142 0.50 14.34 15.66
CA LEU A 142 -0.91 14.62 15.33
C LEU A 142 -1.10 14.90 13.82
N ASP A 143 -0.02 15.13 13.07
CA ASP A 143 -0.09 15.09 11.61
C ASP A 143 -0.24 13.64 11.14
N GLY A 144 -1.41 13.32 10.57
CA GLY A 144 -1.73 11.95 10.16
C GLY A 144 -0.78 11.39 9.10
N VAL A 145 -0.22 12.23 8.22
CA VAL A 145 0.73 11.76 7.19
C VAL A 145 2.07 11.39 7.83
N ALA A 146 2.62 12.25 8.69
CA ALA A 146 3.86 11.98 9.42
C ALA A 146 3.71 10.77 10.36
N ASN A 147 2.57 10.66 11.05
CA ASN A 147 2.23 9.54 11.92
C ASN A 147 2.24 8.19 11.16
N LEU A 148 1.54 8.13 10.02
CA LEU A 148 1.47 6.91 9.20
C LEU A 148 2.82 6.54 8.59
N ARG A 149 3.62 7.52 8.13
CA ARG A 149 4.98 7.27 7.61
C ARG A 149 5.89 6.71 8.71
N CYS A 150 5.75 7.20 9.95
CA CYS A 150 6.47 6.67 11.11
C CYS A 150 6.01 5.25 11.46
N GLY A 151 4.70 4.98 11.44
CA GLY A 151 4.14 3.63 11.63
C GLY A 151 4.72 2.62 10.64
N VAL A 152 4.80 2.96 9.35
CA VAL A 152 5.45 2.12 8.34
C VAL A 152 6.93 1.84 8.68
N ARG A 153 7.66 2.84 9.19
CA ARG A 153 9.07 2.68 9.58
C ARG A 153 9.23 1.74 10.76
N ILE A 154 8.38 1.85 11.78
CA ILE A 154 8.36 0.94 12.93
C ILE A 154 8.11 -0.49 12.46
N MET A 155 7.05 -0.72 11.67
CA MET A 155 6.71 -2.06 11.15
C MET A 155 7.82 -2.65 10.29
N ALA A 156 8.46 -1.83 9.44
CA ALA A 156 9.57 -2.26 8.60
C ALA A 156 10.82 -2.68 9.38
N ALA A 157 10.94 -2.29 10.65
CA ALA A 157 11.97 -2.77 11.53
C ALA A 157 11.55 -4.02 12.32
N THR A 158 10.29 -4.12 12.75
CA THR A 158 9.83 -5.23 13.61
C THR A 158 9.44 -6.48 12.84
N VAL A 159 8.67 -6.34 11.76
CA VAL A 159 8.15 -7.50 11.01
C VAL A 159 9.29 -8.32 10.39
N PRO A 160 10.28 -7.74 9.67
CA PRO A 160 11.38 -8.54 9.16
C PRO A 160 12.24 -9.18 10.26
N ARG A 161 12.42 -8.47 11.39
CA ARG A 161 13.15 -8.99 12.56
C ARG A 161 12.47 -10.24 13.16
N ASP A 162 11.15 -10.24 13.21
CA ASP A 162 10.37 -11.28 13.88
C ASP A 162 9.84 -12.39 12.96
N GLY A 163 9.70 -12.09 11.67
CA GLY A 163 9.20 -13.01 10.64
C GLY A 163 7.72 -13.36 10.78
N VAL A 164 6.92 -12.53 11.45
CA VAL A 164 5.45 -12.66 11.60
C VAL A 164 4.76 -11.32 11.39
N VAL A 165 3.50 -11.35 10.95
CA VAL A 165 2.63 -10.19 10.96
C VAL A 165 2.32 -9.85 12.40
N ALA A 166 1.79 -10.78 13.19
CA ALA A 166 1.52 -10.56 14.62
C ALA A 166 1.34 -11.89 15.39
N GLU A 167 2.23 -12.15 16.35
CA GLU A 167 2.18 -13.34 17.20
C GLU A 167 2.81 -13.04 18.57
N GLY A 168 2.05 -13.17 19.66
CA GLY A 168 2.52 -12.77 20.99
C GLY A 168 2.94 -11.29 21.03
N MET A 169 4.20 -11.01 21.35
CA MET A 169 4.82 -9.67 21.33
C MET A 169 5.69 -9.43 20.08
N ARG A 170 5.45 -10.17 18.98
CA ARG A 170 6.27 -10.14 17.76
C ARG A 170 5.54 -9.52 16.57
N GLY A 171 6.31 -8.99 15.62
CA GLY A 171 5.81 -8.35 14.41
C GLY A 171 5.19 -6.99 14.74
N VAL A 172 3.99 -6.74 14.20
CA VAL A 172 3.20 -5.55 14.51
C VAL A 172 2.72 -5.57 15.97
N ALA A 173 2.53 -6.75 16.58
CA ALA A 173 2.14 -6.84 18.00
C ALA A 173 3.23 -6.38 18.98
N ALA A 174 4.46 -6.11 18.52
CA ALA A 174 5.52 -5.57 19.36
C ALA A 174 5.26 -4.13 19.81
N ASP A 175 4.55 -3.34 19.01
CA ASP A 175 4.34 -1.90 19.24
C ASP A 175 2.86 -1.53 19.42
N TRP A 176 1.91 -2.35 18.97
CA TRP A 176 0.49 -1.98 18.90
C TRP A 176 -0.44 -2.88 19.73
N GLY A 177 -1.07 -2.27 20.75
CA GLY A 177 -1.94 -2.94 21.71
C GLY A 177 -3.16 -3.69 21.14
N PRO A 178 -3.84 -3.23 20.07
CA PRO A 178 -4.97 -3.93 19.46
C PRO A 178 -4.69 -5.38 19.08
N PHE A 179 -3.44 -5.74 18.78
CA PHE A 179 -3.08 -7.13 18.45
C PHE A 179 -3.14 -8.08 19.65
N HIS A 180 -3.15 -7.57 20.90
CA HIS A 180 -3.32 -8.39 22.10
C HIS A 180 -4.79 -8.64 22.45
N SER A 181 -5.74 -7.92 21.82
CA SER A 181 -7.16 -8.22 21.93
C SER A 181 -7.56 -9.19 20.81
N SER A 182 -8.02 -10.39 21.16
CA SER A 182 -8.52 -11.37 20.18
C SER A 182 -9.57 -10.75 19.27
N ARG A 183 -10.58 -10.09 19.84
CA ARG A 183 -11.65 -9.42 19.10
C ARG A 183 -11.13 -8.41 18.08
N LYS A 184 -10.23 -7.50 18.48
CA LYS A 184 -9.70 -6.47 17.56
C LYS A 184 -8.79 -7.08 16.50
N ARG A 185 -7.94 -8.04 16.90
CA ARG A 185 -7.04 -8.74 15.97
C ARG A 185 -7.82 -9.51 14.91
N GLU A 186 -8.84 -10.26 15.29
CA GLU A 186 -9.67 -10.99 14.33
C GLU A 186 -10.47 -10.05 13.43
N ASP A 187 -10.96 -8.91 13.94
CA ASP A 187 -11.60 -7.89 13.12
C ASP A 187 -10.65 -7.34 12.03
N MET A 188 -9.43 -6.95 12.41
CA MET A 188 -8.40 -6.51 11.45
C MET A 188 -8.03 -7.62 10.46
N ARG A 189 -7.84 -8.85 10.94
CA ARG A 189 -7.50 -10.00 10.10
C ARG A 189 -8.59 -10.28 9.08
N ASN A 190 -9.85 -10.36 9.52
CA ASN A 190 -11.00 -10.61 8.66
C ASN A 190 -11.17 -9.50 7.62
N TRP A 191 -11.02 -8.25 8.03
CA TRP A 191 -11.11 -7.11 7.12
C TRP A 191 -10.05 -7.19 6.02
N VAL A 192 -8.77 -7.35 6.37
CA VAL A 192 -7.67 -7.41 5.37
C VAL A 192 -7.81 -8.66 4.49
N ARG A 193 -8.10 -9.81 5.09
CA ARG A 193 -8.27 -11.09 4.37
C ARG A 193 -9.37 -11.02 3.33
N SER A 194 -10.45 -10.27 3.58
CA SER A 194 -11.57 -10.13 2.64
C SER A 194 -11.27 -9.27 1.41
N GLN A 195 -10.15 -8.53 1.38
CA GLN A 195 -9.83 -7.65 0.27
C GLN A 195 -9.30 -8.42 -0.96
N ASP A 196 -9.54 -7.87 -2.15
CA ASP A 196 -9.17 -8.50 -3.44
C ASP A 196 -7.70 -8.86 -3.57
N TYR A 197 -6.80 -8.09 -2.95
CA TYR A 197 -5.36 -8.35 -2.97
C TYR A 197 -4.94 -9.52 -2.05
N CYS A 198 -5.85 -10.04 -1.21
CA CYS A 198 -5.66 -11.23 -0.37
C CYS A 198 -6.47 -12.44 -0.84
N GLN A 199 -7.37 -12.24 -1.79
CA GLN A 199 -8.13 -13.32 -2.41
C GLN A 199 -7.26 -14.00 -3.47
N SER A 200 -7.08 -15.31 -3.35
CA SER A 200 -6.42 -16.14 -4.36
C SER A 200 -7.33 -16.23 -5.58
N ARG A 201 -7.36 -15.18 -6.41
CA ARG A 201 -8.04 -15.27 -7.71
C ARG A 201 -7.20 -16.19 -8.58
N THR A 202 -7.61 -17.44 -8.70
CA THR A 202 -7.14 -18.33 -9.75
C THR A 202 -7.39 -17.59 -11.06
N ARG A 203 -6.34 -17.05 -11.67
CA ARG A 203 -6.45 -16.49 -13.02
C ARG A 203 -6.90 -17.67 -13.89
N PRO A 204 -8.02 -17.58 -14.62
CA PRO A 204 -8.36 -18.61 -15.59
C PRO A 204 -7.13 -18.81 -16.48
N ALA A 205 -6.64 -20.06 -16.57
CA ALA A 205 -5.55 -20.37 -17.48
C ALA A 205 -5.97 -19.85 -18.86
N MET A 206 -5.08 -19.09 -19.52
CA MET A 206 -5.35 -18.59 -20.86
C MET A 206 -5.71 -19.80 -21.73
N ARG A 207 -6.88 -19.74 -22.38
CA ARG A 207 -7.30 -20.79 -23.31
C ARG A 207 -6.17 -20.94 -24.34
N PRO A 208 -5.58 -22.13 -24.53
CA PRO A 208 -4.51 -22.29 -25.49
C PRO A 208 -4.98 -21.86 -26.89
N ASP A 209 -4.11 -21.20 -27.65
CA ASP A 209 -4.40 -20.65 -28.99
C ASP A 209 -4.74 -21.72 -30.03
N ARG A 210 -4.66 -23.01 -29.67
CA ARG A 210 -5.03 -24.13 -30.52
C ARG A 210 -6.20 -24.91 -29.93
N PRO A 211 -7.25 -25.21 -30.73
CA PRO A 211 -8.21 -26.23 -30.37
C PRO A 211 -7.46 -27.55 -30.14
N ALA A 212 -7.89 -28.32 -29.15
CA ALA A 212 -7.43 -29.70 -28.99
C ALA A 212 -7.68 -30.46 -30.31
N PRO A 213 -6.74 -31.31 -30.76
CA PRO A 213 -6.82 -31.97 -32.07
C PRO A 213 -8.07 -32.85 -32.26
N ASP A 214 -8.80 -33.20 -31.19
CA ASP A 214 -9.89 -34.17 -31.22
C ASP A 214 -11.23 -33.62 -30.70
N ALA A 215 -11.53 -32.34 -30.88
CA ALA A 215 -12.88 -31.84 -30.60
C ALA A 215 -13.85 -32.34 -31.71
N PRO A 216 -14.87 -33.17 -31.40
CA PRO A 216 -15.79 -33.65 -32.42
C PRO A 216 -16.58 -32.47 -33.01
N LEU A 217 -16.57 -32.37 -34.34
CA LEU A 217 -17.38 -31.42 -35.09
C LEU A 217 -18.86 -31.73 -34.84
N LEU A 218 -19.52 -30.85 -34.09
CA LEU A 218 -20.96 -30.90 -33.91
C LEU A 218 -21.62 -30.49 -35.23
N VAL A 219 -21.98 -31.46 -36.07
CA VAL A 219 -22.74 -31.25 -37.30
C VAL A 219 -24.16 -30.86 -36.89
N MET A 220 -24.49 -29.58 -37.04
CA MET A 220 -25.87 -29.10 -36.94
C MET A 220 -26.63 -29.55 -38.19
N ALA A 221 -27.34 -30.67 -38.09
CA ALA A 221 -28.29 -31.10 -39.11
C ALA A 221 -29.46 -30.10 -39.15
N GLY A 222 -29.60 -29.39 -40.27
CA GLY A 222 -30.76 -28.54 -40.56
C GLY A 222 -32.03 -29.38 -40.56
N SER A 223 -33.05 -28.93 -39.83
CA SER A 223 -34.39 -29.50 -39.92
C SER A 223 -35.09 -28.96 -41.18
N PRO A 224 -35.79 -29.82 -41.96
CA PRO A 224 -36.55 -29.36 -43.10
C PRO A 224 -37.95 -28.87 -42.69
N ARG A 225 -38.32 -27.75 -43.34
CA ARG A 225 -39.61 -27.07 -43.50
C ARG A 225 -40.08 -26.16 -42.37
#